data_AF-A0A0H1BJR0-F1
#
_entry.id   AF-A0A0H1BJR0-F1
#
_cell.length_a   1.000
_cell.length_b   1.000
_cell.length_c   1.000
_cell.angle_alpha   90.00
_cell.angle_beta   90.00
_cell.angle_gamma   90.00
#
_symmetry.space_group_name_H-M   'P 1'
#
loop_
_entity.id
_entity.type
_entity.pdbx_description
1 polymer ?
#
loop_
_entity_poly.entity_id
_entity_poly.type
_entity_poly.pdbx_seq_one_letter_code
_entity_poly.pdbx_strand_id
1 'polypeptide(L)'
;MDSSKTITEIKSSFVRNQIRILSAALTPSEDWRDYGPVCEDDIPNKMVEEALQKLNAVLKKHNRAVFPSQAIHHVARQIESLYWNSIDPETGGDVSQGLVVEKGTDFTNSRSIARLPKQWREDGDVDEDDNLRYEQLHQRLLELDNQRKKQQERLAQYKQLAELLEPFKDPQMNIQPNLVTRDSPLGQEIDRMRMLVAKVTSRVGRAGKNVALEGNSQSMDDPKTKLSAVLDMT
;
A
#
# COMPACT_ATOMS: atom_id res chain seq x y z
N MET A 1 10.27 12.83 -30.51
CA MET A 1 11.46 12.81 -29.63
C MET A 1 10.97 13.11 -28.22
N ASP A 2 10.24 12.16 -27.59
CA ASP A 2 9.50 12.42 -26.34
C ASP A 2 9.71 11.32 -25.28
N SER A 3 10.66 10.40 -25.50
CA SER A 3 10.83 9.20 -24.66
C SER A 3 11.47 9.47 -23.29
N SER A 4 11.85 10.71 -22.98
CA SER A 4 12.52 11.07 -21.71
C SER A 4 11.64 11.88 -20.75
N LYS A 5 10.41 12.24 -21.12
CA LYS A 5 9.51 13.02 -20.26
C LYS A 5 8.80 12.10 -19.28
N THR A 6 8.82 12.47 -18.00
CA THR A 6 8.06 11.72 -16.99
C THR A 6 6.55 11.88 -17.18
N ILE A 7 5.75 10.94 -16.67
CA ILE A 7 4.27 11.01 -16.77
C ILE A 7 3.73 12.32 -16.16
N THR A 8 4.32 12.77 -15.04
CA THR A 8 4.01 14.07 -14.44
C THR A 8 4.29 15.25 -15.37
N GLU A 9 5.42 15.22 -16.08
CA GLU A 9 5.79 16.28 -17.01
C GLU A 9 4.81 16.35 -18.19
N ILE A 10 4.41 15.21 -18.73
CA ILE A 10 3.40 15.13 -19.79
C ILE A 10 2.08 15.74 -19.30
N LYS A 11 1.58 15.30 -18.14
CA LYS A 11 0.32 15.80 -17.57
C LYS A 11 0.39 17.30 -17.25
N SER A 12 1.49 17.77 -16.67
CA SER A 12 1.69 19.20 -16.38
C SER A 12 1.77 20.04 -17.66
N SER A 13 2.42 19.52 -18.72
CA SER A 13 2.51 20.19 -20.01
C SER A 13 1.15 20.32 -20.70
N PHE A 14 0.31 19.28 -20.60
CA PHE A 14 -1.07 19.30 -21.09
C PHE A 14 -1.88 20.38 -20.36
N VAL A 15 -1.88 20.38 -19.04
CA VAL A 15 -2.62 21.37 -18.23
C VAL A 15 -2.14 22.80 -18.54
N ARG A 16 -0.83 23.03 -18.67
CA ARG A 16 -0.28 24.32 -19.09
C ARG A 16 -0.80 24.74 -20.47
N ASN A 17 -0.86 23.81 -21.42
CA ASN A 17 -1.35 24.11 -22.76
C ASN A 17 -2.85 24.45 -22.75
N GLN A 18 -3.66 23.71 -22.00
CA GLN A 18 -5.09 24.01 -21.86
C GLN A 18 -5.33 25.36 -21.20
N ILE A 19 -4.60 25.67 -20.12
CA ILE A 19 -4.68 26.99 -19.48
C ILE A 19 -4.28 28.09 -20.46
N ARG A 20 -3.24 27.89 -21.28
CA ARG A 20 -2.83 28.87 -22.30
C ARG A 20 -3.92 29.11 -23.34
N ILE A 21 -4.62 28.07 -23.78
CA ILE A 21 -5.72 28.19 -24.76
C ILE A 21 -6.89 28.94 -24.14
N LEU A 22 -7.30 28.57 -22.93
CA LEU A 22 -8.44 29.18 -22.24
C LEU A 22 -8.17 30.59 -21.70
N SER A 23 -6.91 30.95 -21.48
CA SER A 23 -6.47 32.29 -21.04
C SER A 23 -6.05 33.21 -22.19
N ALA A 24 -6.39 32.85 -23.43
CA ALA A 24 -6.18 33.71 -24.58
C ALA A 24 -6.82 35.10 -24.37
N ALA A 25 -6.18 36.13 -24.90
CA ALA A 25 -6.70 37.49 -24.78
C ALA A 25 -8.02 37.62 -25.54
N LEU A 26 -8.99 38.29 -24.93
CA LEU A 26 -10.28 38.57 -25.55
C LEU A 26 -10.08 39.61 -26.65
N THR A 27 -10.52 39.27 -27.86
CA THR A 27 -10.65 40.19 -28.99
C THR A 27 -12.12 40.57 -29.15
N PRO A 28 -12.43 41.79 -29.59
CA PRO A 28 -13.79 42.16 -29.93
C PRO A 28 -14.27 41.27 -31.10
N SER A 29 -15.49 40.75 -31.01
CA SER A 29 -16.15 40.05 -32.12
C SER A 29 -16.36 41.02 -33.28
N GLU A 30 -16.23 40.61 -34.54
CA GLU A 30 -16.31 41.55 -35.69
C GLU A 30 -17.65 42.32 -35.73
N ASP A 31 -18.74 41.68 -35.30
CA ASP A 31 -20.09 42.26 -35.30
C ASP A 31 -20.51 42.88 -33.96
N TRP A 32 -19.56 43.18 -33.06
CA TRP A 32 -19.89 43.62 -31.69
C TRP A 32 -20.76 44.89 -31.62
N ARG A 33 -20.77 45.68 -32.69
CA ARG A 33 -21.58 46.90 -32.82
C ARG A 33 -23.05 46.62 -33.05
N ASP A 34 -23.37 45.52 -33.73
CA ASP A 34 -24.75 45.16 -34.10
C ASP A 34 -25.55 44.69 -32.88
N TYR A 35 -24.86 44.35 -31.79
CA TYR A 35 -25.45 43.94 -30.51
C TYR A 35 -25.66 45.11 -29.54
N GLY A 36 -25.24 46.33 -29.89
CA GLY A 36 -25.33 47.52 -29.03
C GLY A 36 -26.68 48.25 -29.14
N PRO A 37 -27.14 48.96 -28.09
CA PRO A 37 -28.31 49.82 -28.19
C PRO A 37 -28.04 50.96 -29.18
N VAL A 38 -29.03 51.29 -30.01
CA VAL A 38 -28.95 52.42 -30.97
C VAL A 38 -28.81 53.71 -30.16
N CYS A 39 -27.59 54.26 -30.12
CA CYS A 39 -27.26 55.52 -29.46
C CYS A 39 -26.87 56.55 -30.52
N GLU A 40 -27.22 57.83 -30.33
CA GLU A 40 -26.89 58.88 -31.31
C GLU A 40 -25.39 59.19 -31.40
N ASP A 41 -24.63 58.86 -30.34
CA ASP A 41 -23.18 58.97 -30.29
C ASP A 41 -22.54 57.57 -30.25
N ASP A 42 -21.81 57.21 -31.30
CA ASP A 42 -21.04 55.96 -31.33
C ASP A 42 -19.93 55.94 -30.28
N ILE A 43 -19.78 54.82 -29.56
CA ILE A 43 -18.65 54.64 -28.64
C ILE A 43 -17.36 54.63 -29.47
N PRO A 44 -16.38 55.50 -29.17
CA PRO A 44 -15.16 55.57 -29.95
C PRO A 44 -14.32 54.30 -29.77
N ASN A 45 -13.78 53.77 -30.87
CA ASN A 45 -13.03 52.50 -30.91
C ASN A 45 -11.87 52.48 -29.91
N LYS A 46 -11.26 53.65 -29.71
CA LYS A 46 -10.16 53.85 -28.78
C LYS A 46 -10.56 53.56 -27.33
N MET A 47 -11.76 53.96 -26.91
CA MET A 47 -12.26 53.67 -25.56
C MET A 47 -12.52 52.17 -25.37
N VAL A 48 -13.04 51.50 -26.40
CA VAL A 48 -13.27 50.04 -26.38
C VAL A 48 -11.95 49.29 -26.35
N GLU A 49 -10.96 49.72 -27.13
CA GLU A 49 -9.63 49.14 -27.14
C GLU A 49 -8.92 49.35 -25.79
N GLU A 50 -8.98 50.54 -25.20
CA GLU A 50 -8.44 50.81 -23.87
C GLU A 50 -9.13 49.99 -22.76
N ALA A 51 -10.46 49.83 -22.83
CA ALA A 51 -11.21 48.99 -21.90
C ALA A 51 -10.83 47.51 -22.04
N LEU A 52 -10.70 47.01 -23.26
CA LEU A 52 -10.26 45.65 -23.56
C LEU A 52 -8.82 45.40 -23.12
N GLN A 53 -7.91 46.36 -23.33
CA GLN A 53 -6.54 46.28 -22.85
C GLN A 53 -6.48 46.19 -21.32
N LYS A 54 -7.27 47.02 -20.61
CA LYS A 54 -7.38 46.96 -19.15
C LYS A 54 -7.96 45.62 -18.68
N LEU A 55 -9.03 45.14 -19.32
CA LEU A 55 -9.65 43.85 -19.01
C LEU A 55 -8.67 42.69 -19.20
N ASN A 56 -7.99 42.65 -20.35
CA ASN A 56 -6.98 41.63 -20.65
C ASN A 56 -5.80 41.70 -19.67
N ALA A 57 -5.41 42.89 -19.20
CA ALA A 57 -4.38 43.04 -18.18
C ALA A 57 -4.82 42.49 -16.82
N VAL A 58 -6.07 42.74 -16.40
CA VAL A 58 -6.65 42.17 -15.18
C VAL A 58 -6.75 40.65 -15.29
N LEU A 59 -7.24 40.14 -16.43
CA LEU A 59 -7.35 38.71 -16.69
C LEU A 59 -5.99 38.00 -16.65
N LYS A 60 -4.94 38.60 -17.23
CA LYS A 60 -3.56 38.09 -17.13
C LYS A 60 -3.06 38.04 -15.69
N LYS A 61 -3.34 39.08 -14.89
CA LYS A 61 -2.98 39.11 -13.46
C LYS A 61 -3.70 37.99 -12.69
N HIS A 62 -5.00 37.84 -12.91
CA HIS A 62 -5.81 36.78 -12.30
C HIS A 62 -5.31 35.39 -12.68
N ASN A 63 -5.11 35.12 -13.98
CA ASN A 63 -4.62 33.82 -14.45
C ASN A 63 -3.24 33.47 -13.88
N ARG A 64 -2.34 34.44 -13.70
CA ARG A 64 -1.05 34.20 -13.05
C ARG A 64 -1.18 33.89 -11.55
N ALA A 65 -2.16 34.49 -10.89
CA ALA A 65 -2.43 34.25 -9.47
C ALA A 65 -3.13 32.90 -9.21
N VAL A 66 -4.10 32.55 -10.06
CA VAL A 66 -4.90 31.32 -9.93
C VAL A 66 -4.15 30.07 -10.42
N PHE A 67 -3.32 30.20 -11.45
CA PHE A 67 -2.59 29.09 -12.05
C PHE A 67 -1.06 29.23 -11.89
N PRO A 68 -0.51 29.25 -10.66
CA PRO A 68 0.92 29.22 -10.47
C PRO A 68 1.49 27.86 -10.90
N SER A 69 2.76 27.84 -11.29
CA SER A 69 3.44 26.62 -11.77
C SER A 69 3.39 25.46 -10.76
N GLN A 70 3.43 25.77 -9.46
CA GLN A 70 3.33 24.80 -8.37
C GLN A 70 1.93 24.16 -8.29
N ALA A 71 0.85 24.94 -8.45
CA ALA A 71 -0.51 24.40 -8.45
C ALA A 71 -0.74 23.49 -9.65
N ILE A 72 -0.24 23.86 -10.83
CA ILE A 72 -0.30 23.02 -12.03
C ILE A 72 0.44 21.69 -11.81
N HIS A 73 1.61 21.73 -11.18
CA HIS A 73 2.37 20.53 -10.85
C HIS A 73 1.65 19.65 -9.80
N HIS A 74 1.02 20.27 -8.81
CA HIS A 74 0.24 19.58 -7.79
C HIS A 74 -0.98 18.88 -8.39
N VAL A 75 -1.76 19.57 -9.24
CA VAL A 75 -2.91 18.97 -9.94
C VAL A 75 -2.45 17.82 -10.84
N ALA A 76 -1.32 17.97 -11.55
CA ALA A 76 -0.77 16.89 -12.37
C ALA A 76 -0.41 15.65 -11.53
N ARG A 77 0.17 15.84 -10.33
CA ARG A 77 0.42 14.74 -9.37
C ARG A 77 -0.86 14.15 -8.81
N GLN A 78 -1.88 14.95 -8.52
CA GLN A 78 -3.17 14.44 -8.05
C GLN A 78 -3.84 13.56 -9.11
N ILE A 79 -3.86 14.00 -10.37
CA ILE A 79 -4.37 13.21 -11.50
C ILE A 79 -3.55 11.92 -11.67
N GLU A 80 -2.24 11.99 -11.45
CA GLU A 80 -1.40 10.79 -11.44
C GLU A 80 -1.73 9.85 -10.29
N SER A 81 -1.85 10.34 -9.06
CA SER A 81 -2.24 9.54 -7.91
C SER A 81 -3.62 8.92 -8.10
N LEU A 82 -4.61 9.67 -8.61
CA LEU A 82 -5.94 9.13 -8.90
C LEU A 82 -5.90 8.04 -9.97
N TYR A 83 -5.09 8.22 -11.00
CA TYR A 83 -4.89 7.21 -12.05
C TYR A 83 -4.25 5.95 -11.47
N TRP A 84 -3.17 6.07 -10.69
CA TRP A 84 -2.56 4.93 -10.02
C TRP A 84 -3.52 4.27 -9.04
N ASN A 85 -4.28 5.02 -8.25
CA ASN A 85 -5.28 4.49 -7.32
C ASN A 85 -6.44 3.80 -8.03
N SER A 86 -6.82 4.24 -9.25
CA SER A 86 -7.82 3.56 -10.08
C SER A 86 -7.29 2.27 -10.71
N ILE A 87 -5.97 2.14 -10.83
CA ILE A 87 -5.29 0.94 -11.29
C ILE A 87 -5.02 -0.01 -10.13
N ASP A 88 -4.85 0.53 -8.92
CA ASP A 88 -4.54 -0.24 -7.71
C ASP A 88 -5.78 -1.07 -7.29
N PRO A 89 -5.69 -2.40 -7.34
CA PRO A 89 -6.85 -3.29 -7.23
C PRO A 89 -7.44 -3.39 -5.81
N GLU A 90 -6.79 -2.79 -4.81
CA GLU A 90 -7.28 -2.75 -3.42
C GLU A 90 -8.49 -1.81 -3.26
N THR A 91 -8.64 -0.81 -4.14
CA THR A 91 -9.77 0.12 -4.12
C THR A 91 -10.70 -0.24 -5.27
N GLY A 92 -11.68 -1.10 -5.03
CA GLY A 92 -12.65 -1.66 -6.00
C GLY A 92 -13.48 -0.64 -6.79
N GLY A 93 -12.83 0.16 -7.63
CA GLY A 93 -13.43 0.99 -8.65
C GLY A 93 -13.65 0.15 -9.91
N ASP A 94 -14.93 -0.01 -10.23
CA ASP A 94 -15.52 -0.55 -11.46
C ASP A 94 -14.52 -1.02 -12.55
N VAL A 95 -14.41 -2.34 -12.71
CA VAL A 95 -13.44 -3.07 -13.56
C VAL A 95 -13.73 -2.90 -15.07
N SER A 96 -14.59 -1.96 -15.44
CA SER A 96 -15.11 -1.78 -16.79
C SER A 96 -14.10 -1.18 -17.79
N GLN A 97 -12.89 -0.80 -17.37
CA GLN A 97 -11.92 -0.16 -18.28
C GLN A 97 -10.45 -0.50 -17.97
N GLY A 98 -10.10 -1.79 -17.99
CA GLY A 98 -8.70 -2.17 -17.80
C GLY A 98 -8.35 -3.65 -17.87
N LEU A 99 -9.04 -4.45 -18.69
CA LEU A 99 -8.66 -5.85 -19.00
C LEU A 99 -7.43 -5.92 -19.93
N VAL A 100 -6.38 -5.17 -19.61
CA VAL A 100 -5.12 -5.23 -20.36
C VAL A 100 -4.13 -5.93 -19.46
N VAL A 101 -3.96 -7.23 -19.70
CA VAL A 101 -2.72 -7.92 -19.35
C VAL A 101 -1.58 -7.07 -19.90
N GLU A 102 -0.91 -6.32 -19.03
CA GLU A 102 0.17 -5.43 -19.46
C GLU A 102 1.28 -6.26 -20.11
N LYS A 103 1.87 -5.74 -21.18
CA LYS A 103 2.97 -6.42 -21.86
C LYS A 103 4.16 -6.52 -20.89
N GLY A 104 4.42 -7.73 -20.39
CA GLY A 104 5.44 -7.98 -19.36
C GLY A 104 4.89 -8.44 -18.02
N THR A 105 3.58 -8.68 -17.87
CA THR A 105 3.03 -9.33 -16.68
C THR A 105 3.70 -10.68 -16.46
N ASP A 106 4.34 -10.83 -15.32
CA ASP A 106 4.96 -12.07 -14.92
C ASP A 106 3.88 -13.07 -14.46
N PHE A 107 3.62 -14.09 -15.27
CA PHE A 107 2.69 -15.18 -14.96
C PHE A 107 3.28 -16.22 -13.99
N THR A 108 4.46 -15.98 -13.45
CA THR A 108 4.94 -16.71 -12.28
C THR A 108 4.38 -16.11 -10.98
N ASN A 109 3.75 -14.93 -10.93
CA ASN A 109 3.15 -14.50 -9.67
C ASN A 109 1.73 -15.08 -9.50
N SER A 110 1.42 -15.77 -8.40
CA SER A 110 0.04 -16.27 -8.19
C SER A 110 -0.99 -15.13 -8.12
N ARG A 111 -0.57 -13.91 -7.75
CA ARG A 111 -1.44 -12.72 -7.75
C ARG A 111 -1.80 -12.24 -9.16
N SER A 112 -0.86 -12.29 -10.10
CA SER A 112 -1.11 -11.88 -11.49
C SER A 112 -2.02 -12.89 -12.19
N ILE A 113 -1.87 -14.18 -11.90
CA ILE A 113 -2.78 -15.23 -12.38
C ILE A 113 -4.19 -15.01 -11.85
N ALA A 114 -4.35 -14.66 -10.56
CA ALA A 114 -5.66 -14.41 -9.95
C ALA A 114 -6.39 -13.17 -10.54
N ARG A 115 -5.64 -12.22 -11.12
CA ARG A 115 -6.19 -11.04 -11.80
C ARG A 115 -6.78 -11.37 -13.18
N LEU A 116 -6.42 -12.52 -13.77
CA LEU A 116 -6.91 -12.89 -15.09
C LEU A 116 -8.42 -13.16 -15.05
N PRO A 117 -9.18 -12.62 -16.02
CA PRO A 117 -10.60 -12.91 -16.14
C PRO A 117 -10.82 -14.39 -16.49
N LYS A 118 -11.98 -14.93 -16.14
CA LYS A 118 -12.32 -16.32 -16.49
C LYS A 118 -12.63 -16.48 -17.98
N GLN A 119 -13.20 -15.45 -18.58
CA GLN A 119 -13.56 -15.39 -19.99
C GLN A 119 -12.78 -14.26 -20.65
N TRP A 120 -12.36 -14.49 -21.90
CA TRP A 120 -11.79 -13.45 -22.73
C TRP A 120 -12.91 -12.52 -23.23
N ARG A 121 -12.60 -11.24 -23.40
CA ARG A 121 -13.55 -10.12 -23.63
C ARG A 121 -14.78 -10.53 -24.48
N GLU A 122 -15.99 -10.22 -23.99
CA GLU A 122 -17.23 -10.34 -24.78
C GLU A 122 -17.42 -9.17 -25.76
N ASP A 123 -16.71 -8.07 -25.55
CA ASP A 123 -16.87 -6.83 -26.33
C ASP A 123 -16.01 -6.87 -27.62
N GLY A 124 -16.47 -7.58 -28.65
CA GLY A 124 -15.92 -7.55 -30.01
C GLY A 124 -16.25 -8.79 -30.84
N ASP A 125 -16.11 -8.70 -32.16
CA ASP A 125 -16.12 -9.83 -33.11
C ASP A 125 -14.91 -10.76 -32.84
N VAL A 126 -14.87 -11.41 -31.68
CA VAL A 126 -13.84 -12.37 -31.30
C VAL A 126 -14.26 -13.74 -31.80
N ASP A 127 -13.39 -14.39 -32.56
CA ASP A 127 -13.60 -15.75 -33.03
C ASP A 127 -13.80 -16.70 -31.83
N GLU A 128 -14.85 -17.52 -31.84
CA GLU A 128 -15.15 -18.47 -30.75
C GLU A 128 -13.96 -19.40 -30.44
N ASP A 129 -13.17 -19.72 -31.46
CA ASP A 129 -11.94 -20.52 -31.35
C ASP A 129 -10.89 -19.87 -30.44
N ASP A 130 -10.75 -18.55 -30.47
CA ASP A 130 -9.80 -17.82 -29.63
C ASP A 130 -10.24 -17.80 -28.16
N ASN A 131 -11.54 -17.75 -27.91
CA ASN A 131 -12.10 -17.87 -26.56
C ASN A 131 -11.86 -19.27 -25.98
N LEU A 132 -12.11 -20.33 -26.77
CA LEU A 132 -11.82 -21.71 -26.37
C LEU A 132 -10.33 -21.91 -26.09
N ARG A 133 -9.47 -21.34 -26.94
CA ARG A 133 -8.01 -21.39 -26.75
C ARG A 133 -7.59 -20.66 -25.46
N TYR A 134 -8.17 -19.51 -25.18
CA TYR A 134 -7.93 -18.79 -23.93
C TYR A 134 -8.29 -19.63 -22.72
N GLU A 135 -9.49 -20.22 -22.70
CA GLU A 135 -9.95 -21.06 -21.59
C GLU A 135 -9.02 -22.25 -21.35
N GLN A 136 -8.59 -22.94 -22.41
CA GLN A 136 -7.63 -24.05 -22.31
C GLN A 136 -6.29 -23.60 -21.71
N LEU A 137 -5.76 -22.45 -22.16
CA LEU A 137 -4.51 -21.90 -21.64
C LEU A 137 -4.66 -21.43 -20.18
N HIS A 138 -5.80 -20.83 -19.84
CA HIS A 138 -6.11 -20.40 -18.49
C HIS A 138 -6.18 -21.59 -17.52
N GLN A 139 -6.88 -22.66 -17.90
CA GLN A 139 -6.93 -23.90 -17.12
C GLN A 139 -5.53 -24.51 -16.93
N ARG A 140 -4.73 -24.59 -18.00
CA ARG A 140 -3.36 -25.10 -17.94
C ARG A 140 -2.47 -24.23 -17.02
N LEU A 141 -2.64 -22.91 -17.05
CA LEU A 141 -1.90 -21.98 -16.20
C LEU A 141 -2.23 -22.21 -14.71
N LEU A 142 -3.51 -22.38 -14.38
CA LEU A 142 -3.95 -22.70 -13.02
C LEU A 142 -3.41 -24.05 -12.53
N GLU A 143 -3.40 -25.06 -13.39
CA GLU A 143 -2.82 -26.36 -13.06
C GLU A 143 -1.33 -26.24 -12.72
N LEU A 144 -0.56 -25.54 -13.57
CA LEU A 144 0.87 -25.32 -13.35
C LEU A 144 1.15 -24.49 -12.08
N ASP A 145 0.35 -23.47 -11.79
CA ASP A 145 0.47 -22.71 -10.54
C ASP A 145 0.25 -23.59 -9.32
N ASN A 146 -0.76 -24.46 -9.35
CA ASN A 146 -1.04 -25.42 -8.29
C ASN A 146 0.09 -26.44 -8.10
N GLN A 147 0.61 -26.99 -9.20
CA GLN A 147 1.76 -27.92 -9.15
C GLN A 147 2.97 -27.23 -8.52
N ARG A 148 3.25 -25.99 -8.92
CA ARG A 148 4.35 -25.20 -8.37
C ARG A 148 4.17 -24.89 -6.89
N LYS A 149 2.97 -24.52 -6.44
CA LYS A 149 2.68 -24.28 -5.01
C LYS A 149 2.98 -25.53 -4.18
N LYS A 150 2.51 -26.71 -4.63
CA LYS A 150 2.82 -27.98 -3.97
C LYS A 150 4.32 -28.26 -3.89
N GLN A 151 5.08 -27.94 -4.94
CA GLN A 151 6.54 -28.11 -4.93
C GLN A 151 7.22 -27.11 -3.99
N GLN A 152 6.75 -25.87 -3.93
CA GLN A 152 7.26 -24.85 -3.00
C GLN A 152 6.99 -25.24 -1.54
N GLU A 153 5.80 -25.75 -1.23
CA GLU A 153 5.46 -26.29 0.09
C GLU A 153 6.36 -27.46 0.46
N ARG A 154 6.55 -28.42 -0.44
CA ARG A 154 7.44 -29.56 -0.22
C ARG A 154 8.88 -29.13 0.00
N LEU A 155 9.36 -28.15 -0.75
CA LEU A 155 10.69 -27.56 -0.57
C LEU A 155 10.80 -26.87 0.79
N ALA A 156 9.79 -26.10 1.20
CA ALA A 156 9.73 -25.45 2.50
C ALA A 156 9.79 -26.49 3.64
N GLN A 157 9.03 -27.58 3.54
CA GLN A 157 9.08 -28.69 4.49
C GLN A 157 10.47 -29.33 4.56
N TYR A 158 11.12 -29.57 3.42
CA TYR A 158 12.48 -30.11 3.41
C TYR A 158 13.52 -29.14 3.97
N LYS A 159 13.36 -27.83 3.77
CA LYS A 159 14.22 -26.83 4.41
C LYS A 159 14.05 -26.81 5.92
N GLN A 160 12.81 -26.84 6.40
CA GLN A 160 12.52 -26.95 7.84
C GLN A 160 13.12 -28.22 8.44
N LEU A 161 12.97 -29.35 7.76
CA LEU A 161 13.56 -30.61 8.21
C LEU A 161 15.10 -30.57 8.18
N ALA A 162 15.69 -29.93 7.15
CA ALA A 162 17.14 -29.74 7.07
C ALA A 162 17.67 -28.83 8.20
N GLU A 163 16.92 -27.80 8.58
CA GLU A 163 17.21 -26.94 9.73
C GLU A 163 17.14 -27.72 11.05
N LEU A 164 16.12 -28.55 11.24
CA LEU A 164 16.00 -29.44 12.42
C LEU A 164 17.12 -30.49 12.48
N LEU A 165 17.64 -30.91 11.34
CA LEU A 165 18.76 -31.85 11.26
C LEU A 165 20.14 -31.16 11.36
N GLU A 166 20.22 -29.84 11.26
CA GLU A 166 21.48 -29.10 11.35
C GLU A 166 22.24 -29.39 12.66
N PRO A 167 21.60 -29.40 13.84
CA PRO A 167 22.26 -29.73 15.10
C PRO A 167 22.85 -31.15 15.13
N PHE A 168 22.32 -32.07 14.33
CA PHE A 168 22.79 -33.46 14.26
C PHE A 168 24.04 -33.65 13.41
N LYS A 169 24.49 -32.64 12.66
CA LYS A 169 25.73 -32.71 11.89
C LYS A 169 26.96 -32.86 12.80
N ASP A 170 26.96 -32.16 13.94
CA ASP A 170 28.01 -32.23 14.96
C ASP A 170 27.43 -32.70 16.31
N PRO A 171 27.12 -34.01 16.44
CA PRO A 171 26.42 -34.55 17.60
C PRO A 171 27.23 -34.39 18.89
N GLN A 172 28.56 -34.40 18.82
CA GLN A 172 29.44 -34.23 19.98
C GLN A 172 29.36 -32.82 20.59
N MET A 173 29.11 -31.79 19.77
CA MET A 173 29.07 -30.40 20.23
C MET A 173 27.65 -29.93 20.56
N ASN A 174 26.65 -30.34 19.79
CA ASN A 174 25.29 -29.82 19.92
C ASN A 174 24.36 -30.72 20.75
N ILE A 175 24.55 -32.04 20.69
CA ILE A 175 23.61 -33.00 21.29
C ILE A 175 24.13 -33.49 22.63
N GLN A 176 25.37 -33.96 22.68
CA GLN A 176 25.97 -34.53 23.91
C GLN A 176 25.91 -33.62 25.16
N PRO A 177 26.18 -32.30 25.11
CA PRO A 177 26.07 -31.47 26.30
C PRO A 177 24.62 -31.27 26.76
N ASN A 178 23.65 -31.43 25.85
CA ASN A 178 22.21 -31.29 26.12
C ASN A 178 21.55 -32.61 26.54
N LEU A 179 22.28 -33.74 26.58
CA LEU A 179 21.79 -34.98 27.16
C LEU A 179 21.89 -34.93 28.69
N VAL A 180 20.88 -35.46 29.39
CA VAL A 180 20.92 -35.66 30.84
C VAL A 180 21.67 -36.96 31.12
N THR A 181 23.00 -36.93 31.09
CA THR A 181 23.84 -38.00 31.64
C THR A 181 24.36 -37.59 33.02
N ARG A 182 24.82 -38.56 33.82
CA ARG A 182 25.22 -38.32 35.22
C ARG A 182 26.29 -37.23 35.38
N ASP A 183 27.17 -37.09 34.37
CA ASP A 183 28.26 -36.13 34.36
C ASP A 183 28.06 -35.00 33.32
N SER A 184 26.84 -34.85 32.77
CA SER A 184 26.58 -33.84 31.75
C SER A 184 26.47 -32.43 32.33
N PRO A 185 26.85 -31.40 31.56
CA PRO A 185 26.68 -30.01 31.98
C PRO A 185 25.21 -29.66 32.26
N LEU A 186 24.25 -30.23 31.52
CA LEU A 186 22.82 -30.06 31.78
C LEU A 186 22.39 -30.69 33.12
N GLY A 187 22.91 -31.87 33.47
CA GLY A 187 22.64 -32.50 34.77
C GLY A 187 23.10 -31.64 35.94
N GLN A 188 24.30 -31.06 35.82
CA GLN A 188 24.82 -30.12 36.82
C GLN A 188 23.94 -28.87 36.97
N GLU A 189 23.42 -28.34 35.85
CA GLU A 189 22.52 -27.18 35.88
C GLU A 189 21.15 -27.51 36.48
N ILE A 190 20.62 -28.71 36.21
CA ILE A 190 19.39 -29.20 36.86
C ILE A 190 19.58 -29.34 38.37
N ASP A 191 20.73 -29.86 38.83
CA ASP A 191 21.03 -29.98 40.26
C ASP A 191 21.20 -28.60 40.93
N ARG A 192 21.80 -27.62 40.25
CA ARG A 192 21.82 -26.23 40.69
C ARG A 192 20.41 -25.65 40.79
N MET A 193 19.55 -25.89 39.79
CA MET A 193 18.15 -25.49 39.82
C MET A 193 17.40 -26.14 40.99
N ARG A 194 17.60 -27.44 41.27
CA ARG A 194 16.98 -28.12 42.42
C ARG A 194 17.39 -27.48 43.75
N MET A 195 18.67 -27.16 43.92
CA MET A 195 19.14 -26.42 45.10
C MET A 195 18.54 -25.02 45.19
N LEU A 196 18.47 -24.30 44.07
CA LEU A 196 17.84 -22.97 44.02
C LEU A 196 16.36 -23.03 44.36
N VAL A 197 15.61 -23.99 43.81
CA VAL A 197 14.19 -24.22 44.12
C VAL A 197 14.01 -24.54 45.60
N ALA A 198 14.79 -25.46 46.17
CA ALA A 198 14.72 -25.78 47.60
C ALA A 198 15.01 -24.55 48.49
N LYS A 199 15.94 -23.70 48.07
CA LYS A 199 16.29 -22.46 48.78
C LYS A 199 15.21 -21.39 48.63
N VAL A 200 14.59 -21.28 47.47
CA VAL A 200 13.46 -20.37 47.20
C VAL A 200 12.22 -20.82 47.97
N THR A 201 11.86 -22.11 47.95
CA THR A 201 10.71 -22.62 48.73
C THR A 201 10.94 -22.46 50.22
N SER A 202 12.16 -22.66 50.71
CA SER A 202 12.52 -22.38 52.11
C SER A 202 12.42 -20.90 52.47
N ARG A 203 12.90 -19.99 51.60
CA ARG A 203 12.79 -18.54 51.80
C ARG A 203 11.36 -18.03 51.69
N VAL A 204 10.57 -18.52 50.73
CA VAL A 204 9.14 -18.19 50.58
C VAL A 204 8.33 -18.75 51.75
N GLY A 205 8.63 -19.97 52.21
CA GLY A 205 8.02 -20.52 53.43
C GLY A 205 8.38 -19.72 54.70
N ARG A 206 9.61 -19.21 54.80
CA ARG A 206 10.02 -18.28 55.88
C ARG A 206 9.39 -16.91 55.73
N ALA A 207 9.29 -16.36 54.52
CA ALA A 207 8.64 -15.09 54.25
C ALA A 207 7.13 -15.18 54.53
N GLY A 208 6.46 -16.26 54.13
CA GLY A 208 5.05 -16.53 54.47
C GLY A 208 4.83 -16.71 55.98
N LYS A 209 5.77 -17.33 56.70
CA LYS A 209 5.74 -17.39 58.17
C LYS A 209 6.00 -16.02 58.83
N ASN A 210 6.89 -15.20 58.27
CA ASN A 210 7.13 -13.84 58.78
C ASN A 210 5.95 -12.89 58.47
N VAL A 211 5.29 -13.03 57.32
CA VAL A 211 4.03 -12.30 57.01
C VAL A 211 2.89 -12.76 57.94
N ALA A 212 2.86 -14.04 58.34
CA ALA A 212 1.91 -14.52 59.35
C ALA A 212 2.22 -14.04 60.78
N LEU A 213 3.46 -13.61 61.06
CA LEU A 213 3.88 -13.06 62.35
C LEU A 213 3.80 -11.52 62.42
N GLU A 214 3.88 -10.82 61.28
CA GLU A 214 3.67 -9.36 61.19
C GLU A 214 2.24 -8.97 60.75
N GLY A 215 1.41 -9.92 60.31
CA GLY A 215 0.09 -9.68 59.75
C GLY A 215 -1.10 -9.68 60.72
N ASN A 216 -0.89 -9.48 62.03
CA ASN A 216 -2.01 -9.30 62.97
C ASN A 216 -2.60 -7.88 62.98
N SER A 217 -2.28 -7.05 61.98
CA SER A 217 -2.90 -5.74 61.81
C SER A 217 -2.75 -5.18 60.39
N GLN A 218 -3.23 -5.87 59.36
CA GLN A 218 -3.67 -5.16 58.15
C GLN A 218 -4.65 -5.99 57.31
N SER A 219 -5.76 -5.34 57.01
CA SER A 219 -6.97 -5.82 56.37
C SER A 219 -6.76 -6.46 55.00
N MET A 220 -7.58 -7.48 54.74
CA MET A 220 -7.82 -8.12 53.45
C MET A 220 -8.19 -7.10 52.37
N ASP A 221 -7.29 -6.85 51.43
CA ASP A 221 -7.67 -6.28 50.13
C ASP A 221 -7.91 -7.42 49.13
N ASP A 222 -9.12 -7.43 48.59
CA ASP A 222 -9.70 -8.42 47.69
C ASP A 222 -8.80 -8.65 46.45
N PRO A 223 -8.45 -9.91 46.09
CA PRO A 223 -7.50 -10.19 45.00
C PRO A 223 -7.98 -9.72 43.61
N LYS A 224 -9.28 -9.44 43.45
CA LYS A 224 -9.87 -8.94 42.20
C LYS A 224 -9.44 -7.52 41.85
N THR A 225 -9.22 -6.65 42.84
CA THR A 225 -8.85 -5.24 42.60
C THR A 225 -7.38 -5.09 42.17
N LYS A 226 -6.51 -6.02 42.60
CA LYS A 226 -5.12 -6.09 42.14
C LYS A 226 -5.00 -6.54 40.69
N LEU A 227 -5.89 -7.43 40.24
CA LEU A 227 -5.91 -7.90 38.86
C LEU A 227 -6.38 -6.82 37.88
N SER A 228 -7.38 -6.01 38.24
CA SER A 228 -7.82 -4.89 37.42
C SER A 228 -6.74 -3.81 37.28
N ALA A 229 -6.01 -3.50 38.35
CA ALA A 229 -4.95 -2.48 38.32
C ALA A 229 -3.74 -2.86 37.44
N VAL A 230 -3.51 -4.14 37.19
CA VAL A 230 -2.43 -4.61 36.30
C VAL A 230 -2.88 -4.65 34.84
N LEU A 231 -4.17 -4.86 34.58
CA LEU A 231 -4.73 -4.86 33.23
C LEU A 231 -4.94 -3.46 32.65
N ASP A 232 -5.13 -2.44 33.50
CA ASP A 232 -5.29 -1.03 33.08
C ASP A 232 -3.96 -0.32 32.73
N MET A 233 -2.82 -1.02 32.83
CA MET A 233 -1.47 -0.47 32.57
C MET A 233 -0.88 -0.87 31.21
N THR A 234 -1.68 -1.43 30.31
CA THR A 234 -1.33 -1.73 28.90
C THR A 234 -2.30 -1.06 27.95
#